data_AF-A0AAV7KK52-F1
#
_entry.id   AF-A0AAV7KK52-F1
#
_cell.length_a   1.000
_cell.length_b   1.000
_cell.length_c   1.000
_cell.angle_alpha   90.00
_cell.angle_beta   90.00
_cell.angle_gamma   90.00
#
_symmetry.space_group_name_H-M   'P 1'
#
loop_
_entity.id
_entity.type
_entity.pdbx_description
1 polymer ?
#
loop_
_entity_poly.entity_id
_entity_poly.type
_entity_poly.pdbx_seq_one_letter_code
_entity_poly.pdbx_strand_id
1 'polypeptide(L)'
;MRCPFRLRAFINDSDIPHEAESYSSNSDFKDTSSMPPPQRVDQLELNDLIRDLDLSKESSEVMISRLNGKNLLHPGTKITYYRNREQSLLPYFCNDNGLLWYNDVRGLLGEWGTRIQSK
;
A
#
# COMPACT_ATOMS: atom_id res chain seq x y z
N MET A 1 -20.96 -4.08 -17.00
CA MET A 1 -19.94 -3.68 -17.99
C MET A 1 -18.58 -4.10 -17.42
N ARG A 2 -17.83 -4.91 -18.18
CA ARG A 2 -16.60 -5.59 -17.73
C ARG A 2 -15.40 -4.85 -18.33
N CYS A 3 -14.55 -4.26 -17.50
CA CYS A 3 -13.31 -3.61 -17.92
C CYS A 3 -12.12 -4.44 -17.42
N PRO A 4 -11.34 -5.12 -18.27
CA PRO A 4 -10.09 -5.73 -17.86
C PRO A 4 -8.92 -4.77 -18.09
N PHE A 5 -8.02 -4.73 -17.11
CA PHE A 5 -6.78 -3.97 -17.12
C PHE A 5 -5.84 -4.42 -18.25
N ARG A 6 -5.18 -3.46 -18.91
CA ARG A 6 -4.32 -3.64 -20.07
C ARG A 6 -2.91 -4.07 -19.63
N LEU A 7 -2.46 -5.21 -20.17
CA LEU A 7 -1.12 -5.79 -20.02
C LEU A 7 -0.06 -4.84 -20.63
N ARG A 8 1.05 -4.61 -19.93
CA ARG A 8 2.25 -3.94 -20.48
C ARG A 8 3.10 -4.95 -21.25
N ALA A 9 3.73 -4.48 -22.33
CA ALA A 9 4.37 -5.26 -23.39
C ALA A 9 5.59 -6.08 -22.95
N PHE A 10 5.77 -7.25 -23.60
CA PHE A 10 7.00 -8.01 -23.64
C PHE A 10 7.98 -7.35 -24.63
N ILE A 11 9.24 -7.17 -24.25
CA ILE A 11 10.33 -6.83 -25.18
C ILE A 11 10.92 -8.18 -25.64
N ASN A 12 11.06 -8.35 -26.96
CA ASN A 12 11.69 -9.53 -27.57
C ASN A 12 13.22 -9.37 -27.62
N ASP A 13 13.95 -10.43 -27.27
CA ASP A 13 15.42 -10.49 -27.07
C ASP A 13 16.29 -10.52 -28.36
N SER A 14 15.76 -10.09 -29.51
CA SER A 14 16.50 -10.13 -30.77
C SER A 14 16.56 -8.74 -31.37
N ASP A 15 17.64 -8.01 -31.09
CA ASP A 15 18.33 -7.04 -31.99
C ASP A 15 19.29 -6.14 -31.18
N ILE A 16 20.42 -6.67 -30.71
CA ILE A 16 21.55 -5.85 -30.23
C ILE A 16 22.78 -6.21 -31.07
N PRO A 17 23.33 -5.28 -31.88
CA PRO A 17 24.56 -5.50 -32.64
C PRO A 17 25.77 -5.67 -31.72
N HIS A 18 26.56 -6.69 -32.02
CA HIS A 18 27.81 -7.06 -31.37
C HIS A 18 28.96 -6.21 -31.93
N GLU A 19 29.46 -5.23 -31.17
CA GLU A 19 30.69 -4.51 -31.50
C GLU A 19 31.57 -4.31 -30.27
N ALA A 20 32.87 -4.39 -30.52
CA ALA A 20 33.91 -4.81 -29.61
C ALA A 20 34.30 -3.81 -28.49
N GLU A 21 34.66 -4.40 -27.36
CA GLU A 21 35.48 -3.96 -26.24
C GLU A 21 36.06 -2.53 -26.25
N SER A 22 35.65 -1.75 -25.24
CA SER A 22 36.51 -0.79 -24.55
C SER A 22 36.26 -0.94 -23.05
N TYR A 23 37.19 -1.57 -22.35
CA TYR A 23 37.22 -1.67 -20.89
C TYR A 23 37.55 -0.30 -20.29
N SER A 24 36.57 0.60 -20.31
CA SER A 24 36.55 1.71 -19.38
C SER A 24 36.27 1.13 -18.00
N SER A 25 37.34 0.93 -17.21
CA SER A 25 37.23 0.69 -15.77
C SER A 25 36.54 1.87 -15.11
N ASN A 26 35.22 1.90 -15.18
CA ASN A 26 34.40 2.73 -14.32
C ASN A 26 34.40 2.04 -12.95
N SER A 27 35.48 2.21 -12.19
CA SER A 27 35.67 1.66 -10.85
C SER A 27 34.81 2.37 -9.80
N ASP A 28 33.58 2.73 -10.17
CA ASP A 28 32.60 3.36 -9.26
C ASP A 28 31.68 2.31 -8.61
N PHE A 29 32.02 1.03 -8.79
CA PHE A 29 31.38 -0.08 -8.06
C PHE A 29 31.86 -0.04 -6.61
N LYS A 30 31.18 0.78 -5.79
CA LYS A 30 31.36 0.75 -4.34
C LYS A 30 31.04 -0.66 -3.86
N ASP A 31 32.04 -1.30 -3.28
CA ASP A 31 31.90 -2.59 -2.63
C ASP A 31 30.78 -2.51 -1.58
N THR A 32 29.64 -3.14 -1.88
CA THR A 32 28.47 -3.15 -1.00
C THR A 32 28.72 -4.02 0.24
N SER A 33 29.85 -4.72 0.33
CA SER A 33 30.30 -5.46 1.52
C SER A 33 30.38 -4.58 2.78
N SER A 34 30.49 -3.26 2.64
CA SER A 34 30.55 -2.32 3.78
C SER A 34 29.19 -1.68 4.12
N MET A 35 28.11 -1.99 3.40
CA MET A 35 26.81 -1.38 3.71
C MET A 35 26.21 -2.01 4.97
N PRO A 36 25.61 -1.19 5.86
CA PRO A 36 24.90 -1.72 7.02
C PRO A 36 23.77 -2.65 6.56
N PRO A 37 23.38 -3.64 7.39
CA PRO A 37 22.25 -4.48 7.07
C PRO A 37 20.99 -3.63 6.84
N PRO A 38 20.08 -4.07 5.97
CA PRO A 38 18.86 -3.32 5.68
C PRO A 38 18.09 -3.06 6.97
N GLN A 39 17.64 -1.82 7.14
CA GLN A 39 16.84 -1.42 8.28
C GLN A 39 15.54 -2.25 8.29
N ARG A 40 15.25 -2.84 9.45
CA ARG A 40 13.99 -3.54 9.65
C ARG A 40 12.89 -2.54 9.97
N VAL A 41 11.73 -2.78 9.37
CA VAL A 41 10.50 -2.02 9.60
C VAL A 41 9.91 -2.45 10.93
N ASP A 42 9.65 -1.47 11.80
CA ASP A 42 8.97 -1.68 13.07
C ASP A 42 7.43 -1.63 12.91
N GLN A 43 6.70 -1.79 14.02
CA GLN A 43 5.24 -1.78 13.97
C GLN A 43 4.65 -0.41 13.61
N LEU A 44 5.27 0.68 14.06
CA LEU A 44 4.77 2.03 13.84
C LEU A 44 4.96 2.41 12.37
N GLU A 45 6.16 2.19 11.84
CA GLU A 45 6.53 2.42 10.45
C GLU A 45 5.67 1.55 9.51
N LEU A 46 5.40 0.29 9.88
CA LEU A 46 4.50 -0.55 9.11
C LEU A 46 3.07 0.02 9.05
N ASN A 47 2.55 0.51 10.19
CA ASN A 47 1.22 1.09 10.24
C ASN A 47 1.12 2.40 9.44
N ASP A 48 2.15 3.25 9.53
CA ASP A 48 2.23 4.48 8.75
C ASP A 48 2.29 4.16 7.26
N LEU A 49 3.08 3.17 6.85
CA LEU A 49 3.18 2.75 5.45
C LEU A 49 1.84 2.23 4.89
N ILE A 50 1.09 1.46 5.67
CA ILE A 50 -0.26 0.98 5.28
C ILE A 50 -1.21 2.17 5.09
N ARG A 51 -1.16 3.16 5.98
CA ARG A 51 -2.01 4.34 5.94
C ARG A 51 -1.66 5.27 4.78
N ASP A 52 -0.38 5.55 4.60
CA ASP A 52 0.10 6.51 3.61
C ASP A 52 -0.09 6.00 2.18
N LEU A 53 -0.07 4.68 1.99
CA LEU A 53 -0.36 4.02 0.72
C LEU A 53 -1.84 3.66 0.53
N ASP A 54 -2.70 3.96 1.51
CA ASP A 54 -4.14 3.63 1.52
C ASP A 54 -4.41 2.16 1.12
N LEU A 55 -3.64 1.23 1.70
CA LEU A 55 -3.73 -0.17 1.32
C LEU A 55 -4.98 -0.83 1.90
N SER A 56 -5.69 -1.57 1.06
CA SER A 56 -6.72 -2.50 1.54
C SER A 56 -6.11 -3.55 2.47
N LYS A 57 -6.94 -4.18 3.30
CA LYS A 57 -6.51 -5.27 4.20
C LYS A 57 -5.73 -6.36 3.45
N GLU A 58 -6.27 -6.84 2.32
CA GLU A 58 -5.64 -7.89 1.52
C GLU A 58 -4.28 -7.44 0.95
N SER A 59 -4.21 -6.21 0.44
CA SER A 59 -2.96 -5.65 -0.11
C SER A 59 -1.90 -5.48 0.98
N SER A 60 -2.32 -5.06 2.17
CA SER A 60 -1.47 -4.94 3.36
C SER A 60 -0.91 -6.29 3.79
N GLU A 61 -1.75 -7.34 3.84
CA GLU A 61 -1.33 -8.70 4.18
C GLU A 61 -0.29 -9.25 3.18
N VAL A 62 -0.50 -9.02 1.88
CA VAL A 62 0.46 -9.43 0.83
C VAL A 62 1.78 -8.67 0.98
N MET A 63 1.75 -7.35 1.22
CA MET A 63 2.95 -6.54 1.42
C MET A 63 3.75 -7.03 2.63
N ILE A 64 3.09 -7.21 3.77
CA ILE A 64 3.70 -7.69 5.02
C ILE A 64 4.30 -9.09 4.83
N SER A 65 3.58 -10.01 4.18
CA SER A 65 4.07 -11.36 3.89
C SER A 65 5.38 -11.32 3.09
N ARG A 66 5.47 -10.44 2.09
CA ARG A 66 6.70 -10.23 1.30
C ARG A 66 7.83 -9.61 2.12
N LEU A 67 7.54 -8.65 3.01
CA LEU A 67 8.54 -8.06 3.91
C LEU A 67 9.07 -9.10 4.91
N ASN A 68 8.19 -9.95 5.44
CA ASN A 68 8.54 -11.03 6.34
C ASN A 68 9.42 -12.08 5.65
N GLY A 69 9.05 -12.50 4.43
CA GLY A 69 9.87 -13.44 3.64
C GLY A 69 11.27 -12.92 3.29
N LYS A 70 11.48 -11.61 3.36
CA LYS A 70 12.80 -10.96 3.18
C LYS A 70 13.52 -10.64 4.49
N ASN A 71 12.98 -11.04 5.64
CA ASN A 71 13.50 -10.71 6.98
C ASN A 71 13.64 -9.19 7.24
N LEU A 72 12.77 -8.38 6.62
CA LEU A 72 12.75 -6.92 6.74
C LEU A 72 11.84 -6.41 7.84
N LEU A 73 11.17 -7.28 8.60
CA LEU A 73 10.34 -6.90 9.73
C LEU A 73 11.05 -7.18 11.05
N HIS A 74 10.82 -6.33 12.05
CA HIS A 74 11.28 -6.62 13.40
C HIS A 74 10.58 -7.87 13.96
N PRO A 75 11.30 -8.72 14.73
CA PRO A 75 10.66 -9.81 15.47
C PRO A 75 9.53 -9.26 16.35
N GLY A 76 8.33 -9.85 16.23
CA GLY A 76 7.16 -9.43 16.99
C GLY A 76 6.28 -8.38 16.33
N THR A 77 6.66 -7.84 15.16
CA THR A 77 5.75 -7.04 14.34
C THR A 77 4.58 -7.91 13.89
N LYS A 78 3.35 -7.46 14.16
CA LYS A 78 2.13 -8.21 13.88
C LYS A 78 1.32 -7.51 12.80
N ILE A 79 0.55 -8.32 12.08
CA ILE A 79 -0.56 -7.81 11.28
C ILE A 79 -1.59 -7.25 12.27
N THR A 80 -1.73 -5.94 12.32
CA THR A 80 -2.79 -5.30 13.09
C THR A 80 -4.12 -5.51 12.39
N TYR A 81 -5.12 -5.95 13.15
CA TYR A 81 -6.47 -6.18 12.66
C TYR A 81 -7.05 -4.87 12.12
N TYR A 82 -7.58 -4.89 10.89
CA TYR A 82 -8.32 -3.76 10.35
C TYR A 82 -9.57 -3.56 11.22
N ARG A 83 -9.73 -2.36 11.79
CA ARG A 83 -10.92 -2.07 12.58
C ARG A 83 -12.11 -2.10 11.63
N ASN A 84 -13.21 -2.69 12.08
CA ASN A 84 -14.49 -2.74 11.36
C ASN A 84 -15.53 -1.81 12.04
N ARG A 85 -15.07 -0.84 12.85
CA ARG A 85 -15.96 0.02 13.64
C ARG A 85 -16.75 0.97 12.75
N GLU A 86 -16.18 1.29 11.60
CA GLU A 86 -16.75 2.12 10.54
C GLU A 86 -17.80 1.38 9.71
N GLN A 87 -17.90 0.04 9.79
CA GLN A 87 -18.84 -0.73 8.97
C GLN A 87 -20.31 -0.32 9.20
N SER A 88 -20.70 -0.01 10.45
CA SER A 88 -22.05 0.49 10.74
C SER A 88 -22.28 1.90 10.19
N LEU A 89 -21.22 2.65 9.93
CA LEU A 89 -21.28 4.02 9.44
C LEU A 89 -21.25 4.11 7.91
N LEU A 90 -20.67 3.12 7.22
CA LEU A 90 -20.58 3.08 5.74
C LEU A 90 -21.90 3.38 5.01
N PRO A 91 -23.09 2.92 5.46
CA PRO A 91 -24.35 3.21 4.78
C PRO A 91 -24.68 4.71 4.67
N TYR A 92 -24.16 5.54 5.58
CA TYR A 92 -24.40 7.00 5.62
C TYR A 92 -23.48 7.80 4.67
N PHE A 93 -22.54 7.12 4.01
CA PHE A 93 -21.59 7.72 3.08
C PHE A 93 -21.84 7.24 1.65
N CYS A 94 -21.65 8.13 0.69
CA CYS A 94 -21.51 7.81 -0.72
C CYS A 94 -20.09 8.12 -1.18
N ASN A 95 -19.57 7.27 -2.06
CA ASN A 95 -18.31 7.50 -2.77
C ASN A 95 -18.60 7.45 -4.27
N ASP A 96 -18.24 8.51 -4.99
CA ASP A 96 -18.23 8.53 -6.45
C ASP A 96 -16.96 9.23 -6.94
N ASN A 97 -16.20 8.56 -7.81
CA ASN A 97 -14.94 9.05 -8.37
C ASN A 97 -13.95 9.61 -7.33
N GLY A 98 -13.88 8.99 -6.14
CA GLY A 98 -13.01 9.43 -5.06
C GLY A 98 -13.54 10.62 -4.24
N LEU A 99 -14.73 11.14 -4.56
CA LEU A 99 -15.43 12.11 -3.74
C LEU A 99 -16.32 11.40 -2.71
N LEU A 100 -16.08 11.67 -1.43
CA LEU A 100 -16.88 11.15 -0.33
C LEU A 100 -17.85 12.22 0.18
N TRP A 101 -19.15 11.90 0.29
CA TRP A 101 -20.13 12.79 0.92
C TRP A 101 -21.16 12.02 1.75
N TYR A 102 -21.86 12.73 2.64
CA TYR A 102 -22.94 12.17 3.45
C TYR A 102 -24.22 12.06 2.62
N ASN A 103 -24.81 10.87 2.55
CA ASN A 103 -26.12 10.68 1.92
C ASN A 103 -27.27 10.89 2.92
N ASP A 104 -27.03 10.62 4.20
CA ASP A 104 -28.01 10.75 5.28
C ASP A 104 -27.34 11.22 6.59
N VAL A 105 -27.25 12.53 6.71
CA VAL A 105 -26.70 13.21 7.90
C VAL A 105 -27.59 13.00 9.13
N ARG A 106 -28.91 12.85 8.95
CA ARG A 106 -29.85 12.70 10.07
C ARG A 106 -29.72 11.31 10.69
N GLY A 107 -29.67 10.27 9.84
CA GLY A 107 -29.43 8.90 10.27
C GLY A 107 -28.09 8.74 10.98
N LEU A 108 -27.03 9.32 10.42
CA LEU A 108 -25.69 9.32 11.04
C LEU A 108 -25.71 9.97 12.44
N LEU A 109 -26.33 11.14 12.57
CA LEU A 109 -26.43 11.85 13.83
C LEU A 109 -27.29 11.08 14.86
N GLY A 110 -28.30 10.36 14.40
CA GLY A 110 -29.08 9.43 15.22
C GLY A 110 -28.26 8.25 15.75
N GLU A 111 -27.44 7.63 14.89
CA GLU A 111 -26.51 6.55 15.27
C GLU A 111 -25.48 7.01 16.32
N TRP A 112 -25.08 8.28 16.25
CA TRP A 112 -24.20 8.92 17.25
C TRP A 112 -24.90 9.37 18.53
N GLY A 113 -26.21 9.11 18.66
CA GLY A 113 -26.99 9.44 19.84
C GLY A 113 -27.33 10.92 19.98
N THR A 114 -27.18 11.71 18.92
CA THR A 114 -27.53 13.13 18.93
C THR A 114 -28.99 13.33 18.52
N ARG A 115 -29.80 13.96 19.38
CA ARG A 115 -31.18 14.35 19.06
C ARG A 115 -31.17 15.70 18.37
N ILE A 116 -31.35 15.71 17.05
CA ILE A 116 -31.65 16.94 16.32
C ILE A 116 -33.14 17.26 16.55
N GLN A 117 -33.42 18.29 17.32
CA GLN A 117 -34.79 18.83 17.38
C GLN A 117 -34.98 19.77 16.19
N SER A 118 -36.00 19.51 15.37
CA SER A 118 -36.48 20.52 14.42
C SER A 118 -37.12 21.65 15.22
N LYS A 119 -36.70 22.88 14.92
CA LYS A 119 -37.44 24.08 15.33
C LYS A 119 -38.76 24.19 14.57
#